data_AF-A0A9J5XGW7-F1
#
_entry.id   AF-A0A9J5XGW7-F1
#
_cell.length_a   1.000
_cell.length_b   1.000
_cell.length_c   1.000
_cell.angle_alpha   90.00
_cell.angle_beta   90.00
_cell.angle_gamma   90.00
#
_symmetry.space_group_name_H-M   'P 1'
#
loop_
_entity.id
_entity.type
_entity.pdbx_description
1 polymer ?
#
loop_
_entity_poly.entity_id
_entity_poly.type
_entity_poly.pdbx_seq_one_letter_code
_entity_poly.pdbx_strand_id
1 'polypeptide(L)'
;MKSSKRWRRRLCNILYASYRNFNTFADNLLPEEMDVEDLFEKLNLEKDTNATLPGCISSNVAKLHAKGIGTITGKLLVGTAESLPQTELIDTTGAGDAFIGAVLYSICANMPPVKMLPFAAQVAAIKCRALGARAGLPHYTDHRLSPFLV
;
A
#
# COMPACT_ATOMS: atom_id res chain seq x y z
N MET A 1 1.93 26.58 0.92
CA MET A 1 2.30 26.05 -0.42
C MET A 1 3.60 25.21 -0.47
N LYS A 2 4.06 24.61 0.64
CA LYS A 2 5.21 23.68 0.68
C LYS A 2 4.80 22.19 0.80
N SER A 3 3.58 21.90 1.25
CA SER A 3 3.08 20.53 1.44
C SER A 3 2.80 19.81 0.11
N SER A 4 2.20 20.47 -0.89
CA SER A 4 1.83 19.81 -2.16
C SER A 4 3.03 19.39 -3.03
N LYS A 5 4.23 19.97 -2.80
CA LYS A 5 5.46 19.54 -3.48
C LYS A 5 6.13 18.32 -2.81
N ARG A 6 5.84 18.06 -1.52
CA ARG A 6 6.35 16.88 -0.81
C ARG A 6 5.65 15.60 -1.26
N TRP A 7 4.38 15.71 -1.66
CA TRP A 7 3.56 14.62 -2.18
C TRP A 7 3.80 14.29 -3.66
N ARG A 8 4.21 15.26 -4.50
CA ARG A 8 4.51 15.07 -5.94
C ARG A 8 5.66 14.11 -6.28
N ARG A 9 6.53 13.77 -5.31
CA ARG A 9 7.67 12.85 -5.50
C ARG A 9 7.59 11.58 -4.64
N ARG A 10 6.59 11.45 -3.76
CA ARG A 10 6.55 10.40 -2.72
C ARG A 10 5.31 9.50 -2.74
N LEU A 11 4.45 9.61 -3.75
CA LEU A 11 3.43 8.59 -3.99
C LEU A 11 4.03 7.22 -4.34
N CYS A 12 5.33 7.12 -4.62
CA CYS A 12 5.95 5.85 -4.99
C CYS A 12 6.00 4.80 -3.88
N ASN A 13 5.92 5.14 -2.58
CA ASN A 13 6.05 4.16 -1.49
C ASN A 13 5.17 4.54 -0.29
N ILE A 14 3.91 4.08 -0.26
CA ILE A 14 3.18 3.96 1.01
C ILE A 14 3.41 2.52 1.48
N LEU A 15 4.34 2.37 2.42
CA LEU A 15 4.57 1.10 3.11
C LEU A 15 3.43 0.89 4.09
N TYR A 16 2.60 -0.11 3.87
CA TYR A 16 1.76 -0.65 4.93
C TYR A 16 2.09 -2.13 5.08
N ALA A 17 2.71 -2.46 6.21
CA ALA A 17 3.00 -3.81 6.62
C ALA A 17 1.74 -4.37 7.29
N SER A 18 1.07 -5.33 6.64
CA SER A 18 0.00 -6.08 7.27
C SER A 18 0.62 -7.22 8.08
N TYR A 19 0.47 -7.16 9.40
CA TYR A 19 0.94 -8.18 10.32
C TYR A 19 -0.15 -9.23 10.55
N ARG A 20 0.13 -10.48 10.18
CA ARG A 20 -0.56 -11.64 10.74
C ARG A 20 0.50 -12.49 11.43
N ASN A 21 0.31 -12.75 12.73
CA ASN A 21 0.99 -13.84 13.42
C ASN A 21 0.59 -15.14 12.72
N PHE A 22 1.41 -15.59 11.76
CA PHE A 22 1.31 -16.94 11.26
C PHE A 22 1.98 -17.85 12.29
N ASN A 23 1.20 -18.31 13.28
CA ASN A 23 1.52 -19.55 13.98
C ASN A 23 1.28 -20.72 13.02
N THR A 24 2.05 -20.79 11.95
CA THR A 24 2.16 -22.02 11.16
C THR A 24 3.24 -22.86 11.80
N PHE A 25 2.80 -23.88 12.52
CA PHE A 25 3.57 -25.08 12.82
C PHE A 25 3.96 -25.72 11.48
N ALA A 26 5.03 -25.23 10.86
CA ALA A 26 5.61 -25.80 9.65
C ALA A 26 7.11 -25.51 9.65
N ASP A 27 7.82 -26.54 10.10
CA ASP A 27 9.21 -26.89 9.81
C ASP A 27 10.36 -26.00 10.31
N ASN A 28 11.37 -26.70 10.83
CA ASN A 28 12.59 -26.23 11.46
C ASN A 28 13.58 -25.50 10.51
N LEU A 29 13.11 -24.54 9.70
CA LEU A 29 14.00 -23.53 9.14
C LEU A 29 13.87 -22.27 10.00
N LEU A 30 14.92 -21.93 10.75
CA LEU A 30 15.03 -20.59 11.32
C LEU A 30 15.02 -19.61 10.14
N PRO A 31 14.00 -18.74 10.00
CA PRO A 31 13.98 -17.77 8.91
C PRO A 31 15.21 -16.88 9.04
N GLU A 32 15.93 -16.67 7.95
CA GLU A 32 17.07 -15.75 7.92
C GLU A 32 16.62 -14.38 8.45
N GLU A 33 17.45 -13.80 9.32
CA GLU A 33 17.22 -12.46 9.81
C GLU A 33 17.64 -11.46 8.72
N MET A 34 16.68 -10.64 8.32
CA MET A 34 16.84 -9.64 7.28
C MET A 34 16.50 -8.27 7.86
N ASP A 35 17.31 -7.28 7.55
CA ASP A 35 16.98 -5.90 7.81
C ASP A 35 15.79 -5.46 6.92
N VAL A 36 14.82 -4.75 7.52
CA VAL A 36 13.59 -4.34 6.82
C VAL A 36 13.90 -3.39 5.68
N GLU A 37 14.85 -2.50 5.85
CA GLU A 37 15.26 -1.53 4.84
C GLU A 37 15.95 -2.24 3.66
N ASP A 38 16.83 -3.21 3.93
CA ASP A 38 17.47 -4.01 2.87
C ASP A 38 16.43 -4.83 2.07
N LEU A 39 15.50 -5.49 2.78
CA LEU A 39 14.42 -6.24 2.13
C LEU A 39 13.50 -5.32 1.32
N PHE A 40 13.21 -4.13 1.84
CA PHE A 40 12.42 -3.13 1.13
C PHE A 40 13.09 -2.73 -0.18
N GLU A 41 14.38 -2.41 -0.17
CA GLU A 41 15.10 -2.02 -1.39
C GLU A 41 15.11 -3.15 -2.42
N LYS A 42 15.30 -4.40 -1.98
CA LYS A 42 15.19 -5.58 -2.87
C LYS A 42 13.82 -5.67 -3.54
N LEU A 43 12.73 -5.60 -2.77
CA LEU A 43 11.37 -5.66 -3.33
C LEU A 43 11.05 -4.46 -4.21
N ASN A 44 11.62 -3.30 -3.89
CA ASN A 44 11.43 -2.07 -4.65
C ASN A 44 12.11 -2.12 -6.03
N LEU A 45 13.14 -2.96 -6.21
CA LEU A 45 13.74 -3.26 -7.52
C LEU A 45 12.89 -4.21 -8.37
N GLU A 46 12.07 -5.05 -7.74
CA GLU A 46 11.21 -6.03 -8.41
C GLU A 46 9.90 -5.42 -8.93
N LYS A 47 9.63 -4.15 -8.63
CA LYS A 47 8.36 -3.51 -8.99
C LYS A 47 8.27 -3.15 -10.47
N ASP A 48 7.09 -3.39 -11.03
CA ASP A 48 6.73 -2.89 -12.35
C ASP A 48 6.48 -1.37 -12.28
N THR A 49 7.41 -0.59 -12.83
CA THR A 49 7.30 0.88 -12.92
C THR A 49 6.41 1.35 -14.05
N ASN A 50 6.01 0.45 -14.97
CA ASN A 50 5.14 0.77 -16.10
C ASN A 50 3.66 0.51 -15.80
N ALA A 51 3.34 -0.14 -14.68
CA ALA A 51 1.97 -0.38 -14.25
C ALA A 51 1.25 0.94 -13.96
N THR A 52 0.09 1.14 -14.59
CA THR A 52 -0.78 2.30 -14.35
C THR A 52 -1.65 2.12 -13.11
N LEU A 53 -2.04 0.87 -12.83
CA LEU A 53 -2.81 0.49 -11.66
C LEU A 53 -1.89 0.21 -10.45
N PRO A 54 -2.36 0.49 -9.23
CA PRO A 54 -1.70 0.03 -8.02
C PRO A 54 -1.48 -1.47 -8.01
N GLY A 55 -0.29 -1.88 -7.56
CA GLY A 55 0.13 -3.26 -7.38
C GLY A 55 0.71 -3.49 -5.99
N CYS A 56 0.95 -4.76 -5.65
CA CYS A 56 1.57 -5.14 -4.39
C CYS A 56 2.55 -6.28 -4.59
N ILE A 57 3.71 -6.16 -3.96
CA ILE A 57 4.77 -7.17 -3.95
C ILE A 57 4.93 -7.63 -2.51
N SER A 58 5.02 -8.93 -2.33
CA SER A 58 5.15 -9.56 -1.01
C SER A 58 6.47 -10.30 -0.93
N SER A 59 7.18 -10.13 0.18
CA SER A 59 8.27 -11.05 0.53
C SER A 59 7.73 -12.43 0.92
N ASN A 60 8.64 -13.40 1.00
CA ASN A 60 8.46 -14.61 1.80
C ASN A 60 8.42 -14.28 3.30
N VAL A 61 8.02 -15.25 4.12
CA VAL A 61 8.09 -15.12 5.58
C VAL A 61 9.56 -15.06 6.00
N ALA A 62 9.94 -14.03 6.73
CA ALA A 62 11.30 -13.83 7.22
C ALA A 62 11.29 -13.26 8.65
N LYS A 63 12.43 -13.32 9.33
CA LYS A 63 12.67 -12.55 10.55
C LYS A 63 13.14 -11.16 10.12
N LEU A 64 12.29 -10.18 10.33
CA LEU A 64 12.49 -8.80 9.94
C LEU A 64 13.02 -8.01 11.13
N HIS A 65 14.24 -7.51 11.02
CA HIS A 65 14.82 -6.59 11.99
C HIS A 65 14.52 -5.15 11.58
N ALA A 66 13.92 -4.37 12.48
CA ALA A 66 13.70 -2.94 12.27
C ALA A 66 14.34 -2.14 13.38
N LYS A 67 15.14 -1.13 13.00
CA LYS A 67 15.88 -0.29 13.93
C LYS A 67 14.95 0.41 14.93
N GLY A 68 15.10 0.10 16.21
CA GLY A 68 14.30 0.68 17.31
C GLY A 68 12.98 -0.04 17.60
N ILE A 69 12.59 -1.04 16.80
CA ILE A 69 11.42 -1.91 17.05
C ILE A 69 11.87 -3.30 17.51
N GLY A 70 13.01 -3.78 17.02
CA GLY A 70 13.52 -5.13 17.26
C GLY A 70 13.18 -6.07 16.11
N THR A 71 13.21 -7.38 16.38
CA THR A 71 13.04 -8.41 15.35
C THR A 71 11.64 -9.04 15.44
N ILE A 72 10.96 -9.13 14.31
CA ILE A 72 9.60 -9.67 14.17
C ILE A 72 9.55 -10.71 13.06
N THR A 73 8.68 -11.72 13.16
CA THR A 73 8.52 -12.70 12.07
C THR A 73 7.28 -12.38 11.24
N GLY A 74 7.43 -12.23 9.93
CA GLY A 74 6.31 -11.87 9.08
C GLY A 74 6.69 -11.70 7.61
N LYS A 75 5.79 -11.07 6.86
CA LYS A 75 6.00 -10.69 5.46
C LYS A 75 6.04 -9.18 5.35
N LEU A 76 6.93 -8.68 4.49
CA LEU A 76 6.93 -7.29 4.06
C LEU A 76 6.07 -7.17 2.80
N LEU A 77 5.10 -6.26 2.84
CA LEU A 77 4.26 -5.91 1.70
C LEU A 77 4.63 -4.50 1.23
N VAL A 78 4.92 -4.37 -0.06
CA VAL A 78 5.21 -3.08 -0.71
C VAL A 78 4.11 -2.81 -1.72
N GLY A 79 3.36 -1.72 -1.50
CA GLY A 79 2.30 -1.26 -2.41
C GLY A 79 2.79 -0.14 -3.32
N THR A 80 2.37 -0.14 -4.58
CA THR A 80 2.58 0.97 -5.51
C THR A 80 1.35 1.87 -5.55
N ALA A 81 1.52 3.12 -5.99
CA ALA A 81 0.41 4.04 -6.23
C ALA A 81 -0.06 4.01 -7.68
N GLU A 82 -1.29 4.47 -7.90
CA GLU A 82 -1.84 4.70 -9.23
C GLU A 82 -1.04 5.81 -9.93
N SER A 83 -0.70 5.60 -11.20
CA SER A 83 -0.16 6.66 -12.04
C SER A 83 -1.29 7.55 -12.53
N LEU A 84 -1.60 8.60 -11.77
CA LEU A 84 -2.67 9.55 -12.08
C LEU A 84 -2.20 10.62 -13.10
N PRO A 85 -2.85 10.77 -14.26
CA PRO A 85 -2.52 11.84 -15.20
C PRO A 85 -2.64 13.22 -14.55
N GLN A 86 -1.71 14.13 -14.86
CA GLN A 86 -1.70 15.48 -14.27
C GLN A 86 -2.99 16.26 -14.55
N THR A 87 -3.66 15.98 -15.67
CA THR A 87 -4.96 16.56 -16.04
C THR A 87 -6.11 16.11 -15.14
N GLU A 88 -6.00 14.95 -14.48
CA GLU A 88 -7.00 14.42 -13.56
C GLU A 88 -6.71 14.76 -12.09
N LEU A 89 -5.50 15.21 -11.77
CA LEU A 89 -5.09 15.56 -10.40
C LEU A 89 -5.61 16.95 -10.01
N ILE A 90 -6.76 16.98 -9.31
CA ILE A 90 -7.40 18.23 -8.88
C ILE A 90 -6.93 18.67 -7.48
N ASP A 91 -7.01 17.79 -6.47
CA ASP A 91 -6.70 18.14 -5.09
C ASP A 91 -6.29 16.92 -4.25
N THR A 92 -5.16 17.01 -3.57
CA THR A 92 -4.62 15.93 -2.71
C THR A 92 -5.10 15.98 -1.27
N THR A 93 -5.88 16.99 -0.88
CA THR A 93 -6.39 17.15 0.49
C THR A 93 -7.18 15.93 0.92
N GLY A 94 -6.85 15.28 2.04
CA GLY A 94 -7.55 14.08 2.51
C GLY A 94 -7.20 12.77 1.79
N ALA A 95 -6.22 12.75 0.87
CA ALA A 95 -5.82 11.50 0.18
C ALA A 95 -5.25 10.46 1.15
N GLY A 96 -4.51 10.90 2.18
CA GLY A 96 -4.00 10.02 3.23
C GLY A 96 -5.12 9.42 4.10
N ASP A 97 -6.12 10.24 4.45
CA ASP A 97 -7.29 9.77 5.19
C ASP A 97 -8.11 8.76 4.37
N ALA A 98 -8.26 9.01 3.07
CA ALA A 98 -8.89 8.07 2.15
C ALA A 98 -8.14 6.74 2.06
N PHE A 99 -6.79 6.78 1.98
CA PHE A 99 -5.95 5.58 2.01
C PHE A 99 -6.16 4.77 3.30
N ILE A 100 -6.02 5.42 4.46
CA ILE A 100 -6.16 4.75 5.77
C ILE A 100 -7.58 4.21 5.95
N GLY A 101 -8.60 4.97 5.56
CA GLY A 101 -9.99 4.55 5.58
C GLY A 101 -10.23 3.31 4.70
N ALA A 102 -9.62 3.25 3.52
CA ALA A 102 -9.70 2.11 2.64
C ALA A 102 -8.93 0.87 3.15
N VAL A 103 -7.80 1.06 3.84
CA VAL A 103 -7.11 -0.02 4.57
C VAL A 103 -8.01 -0.59 5.66
N LEU A 104 -8.62 0.28 6.49
CA LEU A 104 -9.54 -0.15 7.54
C LEU A 104 -10.75 -0.90 6.97
N TYR A 105 -11.34 -0.38 5.89
CA TYR A 105 -12.40 -1.06 5.15
C TYR A 105 -11.96 -2.45 4.69
N SER A 106 -10.77 -2.56 4.09
CA SER A 106 -10.23 -3.83 3.57
C SER A 106 -10.05 -4.87 4.67
N ILE A 107 -9.61 -4.45 5.86
CA ILE A 107 -9.50 -5.33 7.04
C ILE A 107 -10.90 -5.83 7.44
N CYS A 108 -11.87 -4.93 7.58
CA CYS A 108 -13.25 -5.28 7.94
C CYS A 108 -13.92 -6.18 6.89
N ALA A 109 -13.58 -6.00 5.60
CA ALA A 109 -14.07 -6.79 4.49
C ALA A 109 -13.29 -8.10 4.28
N ASN A 110 -12.33 -8.44 5.15
CA ASN A 110 -11.45 -9.62 5.03
C ASN A 110 -10.75 -9.72 3.66
N MET A 111 -10.37 -8.59 3.06
CA MET A 111 -9.60 -8.59 1.83
C MET A 111 -8.23 -9.23 2.04
N PRO A 112 -7.72 -10.00 1.06
CA PRO A 112 -6.35 -10.50 1.10
C PRO A 112 -5.35 -9.35 1.30
N PRO A 113 -4.32 -9.50 2.16
CA PRO A 113 -3.35 -8.43 2.41
C PRO A 113 -2.69 -7.86 1.15
N VAL A 114 -2.46 -8.70 0.14
CA VAL A 114 -1.90 -8.29 -1.16
C VAL A 114 -2.85 -7.43 -2.00
N LYS A 115 -4.17 -7.48 -1.76
CA LYS A 115 -5.17 -6.63 -2.42
C LYS A 115 -5.48 -5.34 -1.63
N MET A 116 -5.17 -5.34 -0.35
CA MET A 116 -5.44 -4.21 0.55
C MET A 116 -4.67 -2.94 0.17
N LEU A 117 -3.36 -3.02 -0.04
CA LEU A 117 -2.55 -1.85 -0.42
C LEU A 117 -2.97 -1.28 -1.77
N PRO A 118 -3.14 -2.11 -2.82
CA PRO A 118 -3.57 -1.61 -4.12
C PRO A 118 -4.97 -0.99 -4.09
N PHE A 119 -5.92 -1.60 -3.39
CA PHE A 119 -7.26 -1.05 -3.21
C PHE A 119 -7.21 0.32 -2.52
N ALA A 120 -6.46 0.44 -1.43
CA ALA A 120 -6.35 1.70 -0.69
C ALA A 120 -5.66 2.80 -1.50
N ALA A 121 -4.61 2.44 -2.26
CA ALA A 121 -3.95 3.35 -3.19
C ALA A 121 -4.92 3.83 -4.29
N GLN A 122 -5.75 2.93 -4.82
CA GLN A 122 -6.75 3.28 -5.82
C GLN A 122 -7.81 4.23 -5.24
N VAL A 123 -8.32 3.98 -4.04
CA VAL A 123 -9.28 4.87 -3.36
C VAL A 123 -8.69 6.27 -3.16
N ALA A 124 -7.43 6.36 -2.71
CA ALA A 124 -6.74 7.64 -2.53
C ALA A 124 -6.52 8.38 -3.85
N ALA A 125 -6.22 7.67 -4.93
CA ALA A 125 -6.04 8.26 -6.24
C ALA A 125 -7.37 8.69 -6.89
N ILE A 126 -8.46 7.96 -6.69
CA ILE A 126 -9.81 8.41 -7.08
C ILE A 126 -10.17 9.69 -6.31
N LYS A 127 -9.90 9.73 -5.00
CA LYS A 127 -10.10 10.91 -4.16
C LYS A 127 -9.43 12.15 -4.73
N CYS A 128 -8.23 12.01 -5.30
CA CYS A 128 -7.47 13.12 -5.84
C CYS A 128 -8.12 13.83 -7.06
N ARG A 129 -9.17 13.25 -7.65
CA ARG A 129 -9.86 13.77 -8.83
C ARG A 129 -11.01 14.73 -8.52
N ALA A 130 -11.19 15.13 -7.26
CA ALA A 130 -12.16 16.15 -6.88
C ALA A 130 -11.64 17.07 -5.77
N LEU A 131 -12.18 18.29 -5.72
CA LEU A 131 -11.81 19.32 -4.75
C LEU A 131 -12.31 18.98 -3.33
N GLY A 132 -11.46 19.20 -2.34
CA GLY A 132 -11.77 19.02 -0.92
C GLY A 132 -11.47 17.61 -0.41
N ALA A 133 -11.61 17.41 0.91
CA ALA A 133 -11.19 16.18 1.59
C ALA A 133 -12.06 14.95 1.27
N ARG A 134 -13.38 15.14 1.11
CA ARG A 134 -14.36 14.04 1.05
C ARG A 134 -15.09 13.89 -0.29
N ALA A 135 -15.21 14.97 -1.06
CA ALA A 135 -16.07 14.99 -2.25
C ALA A 135 -15.62 14.00 -3.35
N GLY A 136 -14.33 13.65 -3.38
CA GLY A 136 -13.77 12.69 -4.34
C GLY A 136 -13.80 11.23 -3.87
N LEU A 137 -14.30 10.93 -2.67
CA LEU A 137 -14.31 9.55 -2.19
C LEU A 137 -15.17 8.68 -3.11
N PRO A 138 -14.66 7.52 -3.58
CA PRO A 138 -15.42 6.64 -4.45
C PRO A 138 -16.57 5.98 -3.69
N HIS A 139 -17.68 5.75 -4.40
CA HIS A 139 -18.67 4.77 -3.98
C HIS A 139 -18.17 3.35 -4.27
N TYR A 140 -18.73 2.35 -3.58
CA TYR A 140 -18.38 0.95 -3.79
C TYR A 140 -18.55 0.49 -5.26
N THR A 141 -19.50 1.10 -5.98
CA THR A 141 -19.80 0.81 -7.39
C THR A 141 -18.89 1.54 -8.40
N ASP A 142 -17.85 2.24 -7.95
CA ASP A 142 -16.91 2.89 -8.86
C ASP A 142 -16.14 1.84 -9.68
N HIS A 143 -16.27 1.90 -11.00
CA HIS A 143 -15.64 0.94 -11.92
C HIS A 143 -14.11 0.87 -11.79
N ARG A 144 -13.46 1.93 -11.31
CA ARG A 144 -12.01 1.94 -11.07
C ARG A 144 -11.61 1.07 -9.88
N LEU A 145 -12.55 0.70 -9.02
CA LEU A 145 -12.34 -0.24 -7.92
C LEU A 145 -12.58 -1.70 -8.32
N SER A 146 -13.25 -1.97 -9.45
CA SER A 146 -13.59 -3.32 -9.89
C SER A 146 -12.41 -4.30 -9.92
N PRO A 147 -11.17 -3.93 -10.32
CA PRO A 147 -10.02 -4.84 -10.30
C PRO A 147 -9.65 -5.38 -8.91
N PHE A 148 -10.11 -4.72 -7.84
CA PHE A 148 -9.71 -5.01 -6.46
C PHE A 148 -10.83 -5.65 -5.62
N LEU A 149 -12.07 -5.63 -6.13
CA LEU A 149 -13.27 -6.08 -5.41
C LEU A 149 -13.69 -7.52 -5.75
N VAL A 150 -13.07 -8.14 -6.76
CA VAL A 150 -13.30 -9.53 -7.21
C VAL A 150 -12.17 -10.42 -6.74
#